data_AF-A0A850DQ57-F1
#
_entry.id   AF-A0A850DQ57-F1
#
_cell.length_a   1.000
_cell.length_b   1.000
_cell.length_c   1.000
_cell.angle_alpha   90.00
_cell.angle_beta   90.00
_cell.angle_gamma   90.00
#
_symmetry.space_group_name_H-M   'P 1'
#
loop_
_entity.id
_entity.type
_entity.pdbx_description
1 polymer ?
#
loop_
_entity_poly.entity_id
_entity_poly.type
_entity_poly.pdbx_seq_one_letter_code
_entity_poly.pdbx_strand_id
1 'polypeptide(L)'
;MTQPLTRREALGRARRAASDRMSDASDAAVDDVAEGSSRLFGRGLLYVVVWSMQLVVSSLISPVLAHLLPASEFGVLASSIALFQALSVLAVAGLDQATVLQRAEDGSDRRARGLLAVGALTAAVVTGTALATIPVWADAAGFVGAHPLLLVAVLWTAPAAVVQVALALLVAQDRIRVFAVTSLLSSVGGSVIGLGLLLWVHADATTYAWGGVVAQGVAMVIGIAATRPRLQGLFDRRTTTRAFRLGVPVALGNLSYFVLNAGDRVVVQSLLGPAEVARYQIAYVVGSAVVLLLTFTNSAWAPHFAALRDAGARLRLALHARDELYRLVAPVVLAVTLAAPVALPFLAPASYRVDELGVVVFVVAVTAVPVVASGATGRLLVVERRGVAVGVIAAGAGAVNIAANLVLVPWLGILGAGVATVLAYTLLAAAQLLALPDRRAWRGPGARVTLPLVAALVVAGVSLLLPQDTPWDVVRVVGVAACVPWFLRRLGAARGGATAA
;
A
#
# COMPACT_ATOMS: atom_id res chain seq x y z
N MET A 1 -30.03 -15.87 70.85
CA MET A 1 -28.60 -16.11 71.17
C MET A 1 -27.80 -16.06 69.87
N THR A 2 -27.35 -14.87 69.48
CA THR A 2 -26.42 -14.66 68.36
C THR A 2 -25.02 -14.55 68.95
N GLN A 3 -24.16 -15.55 68.73
CA GLN A 3 -22.77 -15.48 69.19
C GLN A 3 -22.04 -14.32 68.50
N PRO A 4 -21.22 -13.54 69.22
CA PRO A 4 -20.42 -12.48 68.61
C PRO A 4 -19.30 -13.12 67.76
N LEU A 5 -19.31 -12.80 66.46
CA LEU A 5 -18.26 -13.20 65.53
C LEU A 5 -16.88 -12.79 66.06
N THR A 6 -15.94 -13.71 66.07
CA THR A 6 -14.58 -13.40 66.54
C THR A 6 -13.92 -12.42 65.57
N ARG A 7 -13.11 -11.48 66.08
CA ARG A 7 -12.42 -10.44 65.26
C ARG A 7 -11.64 -11.01 64.07
N ARG A 8 -11.17 -12.26 64.16
CA ARG A 8 -10.52 -13.01 63.07
C ARG A 8 -11.47 -13.38 61.93
N GLU A 9 -12.70 -13.78 62.22
CA GLU A 9 -13.70 -14.16 61.21
C GLU A 9 -14.20 -12.94 60.44
N ALA A 10 -14.36 -11.80 61.12
CA ALA A 10 -14.72 -10.53 60.48
C ALA A 10 -13.62 -10.05 59.51
N LEU A 11 -12.35 -10.15 59.91
CA LEU A 11 -11.20 -9.81 59.05
C LEU A 11 -11.04 -10.78 57.87
N GLY A 12 -11.34 -12.07 58.07
CA GLY A 12 -11.35 -13.08 57.01
C GLY A 12 -12.40 -12.81 55.94
N ARG A 13 -13.63 -12.45 56.35
CA ARG A 13 -14.70 -12.08 55.41
C ARG A 13 -14.40 -10.78 54.66
N ALA A 14 -13.83 -9.77 55.32
CA ALA A 14 -13.44 -8.52 54.68
C ALA A 14 -12.34 -8.73 53.62
N ARG A 15 -11.35 -9.60 53.88
CA ARG A 15 -10.32 -9.95 52.89
C ARG A 15 -10.87 -10.72 51.69
N ARG A 16 -11.80 -11.67 51.90
CA ARG A 16 -12.46 -12.38 50.80
C ARG A 16 -13.30 -11.44 49.95
N ALA A 17 -14.12 -10.58 50.57
CA ALA A 17 -14.91 -9.59 49.85
C ALA A 17 -14.06 -8.58 49.06
N ALA A 18 -12.86 -8.23 49.55
CA ALA A 18 -11.92 -7.38 48.82
C ALA A 18 -11.25 -8.12 47.65
N SER A 19 -10.94 -9.41 47.81
CA SER A 19 -10.41 -10.27 46.76
C SER A 19 -11.43 -10.48 45.63
N ASP A 20 -12.68 -10.79 45.98
CA ASP A 20 -13.75 -11.03 45.01
C ASP A 20 -14.09 -9.76 44.22
N ARG A 21 -14.12 -8.59 44.87
CA ARG A 21 -14.29 -7.30 44.15
C ARG A 21 -13.14 -6.99 43.20
N MET A 22 -11.93 -7.44 43.52
CA MET A 22 -10.75 -7.21 42.70
C MET A 22 -10.69 -8.18 41.52
N SER A 23 -11.18 -9.42 41.66
CA SER A 23 -11.36 -10.34 40.53
C SER A 23 -12.52 -9.93 39.63
N ASP A 24 -13.66 -9.52 40.19
CA ASP A 24 -14.79 -9.01 39.39
C ASP A 24 -14.40 -7.78 38.57
N ALA A 25 -13.57 -6.89 39.14
CA ALA A 25 -13.06 -5.73 38.42
C ALA A 25 -12.02 -6.10 37.34
N SER A 26 -11.21 -7.16 37.55
CA SER A 26 -10.29 -7.64 36.53
C SER A 26 -11.00 -8.38 35.41
N ASP A 27 -12.00 -9.20 35.74
CA ASP A 27 -12.78 -9.97 34.78
C ASP A 27 -13.66 -9.03 33.94
N ALA A 28 -14.30 -8.03 34.55
CA ALA A 28 -15.02 -6.99 33.81
C ALA A 28 -14.09 -6.19 32.87
N ALA A 29 -12.86 -5.89 33.28
CA ALA A 29 -11.88 -5.22 32.42
C ALA A 29 -11.38 -6.12 31.28
N VAL A 30 -11.25 -7.43 31.52
CA VAL A 30 -10.89 -8.43 30.50
C VAL A 30 -12.03 -8.64 29.52
N ASP A 31 -13.27 -8.70 29.99
CA ASP A 31 -14.47 -8.82 29.16
C ASP A 31 -14.71 -7.54 28.34
N ASP A 32 -14.52 -6.34 28.90
CA ASP A 32 -14.57 -5.09 28.14
C ASP A 32 -13.48 -5.02 27.05
N VAL A 33 -12.29 -5.54 27.33
CA VAL A 33 -11.19 -5.64 26.34
C VAL A 33 -11.49 -6.71 25.29
N ALA A 34 -12.06 -7.85 25.66
CA ALA A 34 -12.43 -8.93 24.75
C ALA A 34 -13.61 -8.53 23.86
N GLU A 35 -14.65 -7.92 24.42
CA GLU A 35 -15.81 -7.41 23.70
C GLU A 35 -15.42 -6.21 22.81
N GLY A 36 -14.58 -5.31 23.32
CA GLY A 36 -13.96 -4.24 22.54
C GLY A 36 -13.14 -4.77 21.37
N SER A 37 -12.35 -5.83 21.57
CA SER A 37 -11.54 -6.45 20.52
C SER A 37 -12.39 -7.12 19.43
N SER A 38 -13.48 -7.82 19.80
CA SER A 38 -14.37 -8.50 18.84
C SER A 38 -15.18 -7.51 17.99
N ARG A 39 -15.65 -6.41 18.58
CA ARG A 39 -16.32 -5.31 17.87
C ARG A 39 -15.34 -4.53 16.97
N LEU A 40 -14.10 -4.31 17.42
CA LEU A 40 -13.04 -3.74 16.58
C LEU A 40 -12.71 -4.65 15.40
N PHE A 41 -12.71 -5.97 15.61
CA PHE A 41 -12.37 -6.95 14.57
C PHE A 41 -13.42 -6.95 13.46
N GLY A 42 -14.71 -7.00 13.80
CA GLY A 42 -15.80 -6.98 12.82
C GLY A 42 -15.87 -5.66 12.04
N ARG A 43 -15.74 -4.51 12.72
CA ARG A 43 -15.79 -3.20 12.07
C ARG A 43 -14.51 -2.89 11.30
N GLY A 44 -13.34 -3.23 11.84
CA GLY A 44 -12.03 -3.11 11.19
C GLY A 44 -11.95 -3.89 9.88
N LEU A 45 -12.53 -5.09 9.84
CA LEU A 45 -12.63 -5.91 8.63
C LEU A 45 -13.40 -5.20 7.51
N LEU A 46 -14.48 -4.48 7.84
CA LEU A 46 -15.26 -3.74 6.84
C LEU A 46 -14.44 -2.62 6.19
N TYR A 47 -13.61 -1.90 6.95
CA TYR A 47 -12.68 -0.91 6.38
C TYR A 47 -11.68 -1.57 5.42
N VAL A 48 -11.12 -2.73 5.81
CA VAL A 48 -10.20 -3.50 4.96
C VAL A 48 -10.88 -3.98 3.69
N VAL A 49 -12.11 -4.48 3.76
CA VAL A 49 -12.89 -4.92 2.58
C VAL A 49 -13.07 -3.77 1.59
N VAL A 50 -13.44 -2.58 2.07
CA VAL A 50 -13.60 -1.39 1.22
C VAL A 50 -12.28 -1.03 0.53
N TRP A 51 -11.14 -1.06 1.24
CA TRP A 51 -9.83 -0.83 0.62
C TRP A 51 -9.41 -1.92 -0.36
N SER A 52 -9.72 -3.19 -0.08
CA SER A 52 -9.44 -4.29 -1.00
C SER A 52 -10.23 -4.17 -2.31
N MET A 53 -11.48 -3.71 -2.26
CA MET A 53 -12.30 -3.48 -3.46
C MET A 53 -11.64 -2.48 -4.42
N GLN A 54 -11.02 -1.41 -3.90
CA GLN A 54 -10.30 -0.43 -4.72
C GLN A 54 -9.18 -1.08 -5.55
N LEU A 55 -8.40 -1.96 -4.93
CA LEU A 55 -7.28 -2.65 -5.58
C LEU A 55 -7.77 -3.60 -6.67
N VAL A 56 -8.85 -4.34 -6.40
CA VAL A 56 -9.48 -5.23 -7.37
C VAL A 56 -10.00 -4.43 -8.57
N VAL A 57 -10.78 -3.38 -8.32
CA VAL A 57 -11.36 -2.54 -9.38
C VAL A 57 -10.25 -1.93 -10.23
N SER A 58 -9.24 -1.31 -9.61
CA SER A 58 -8.12 -0.69 -10.33
C SER A 58 -7.37 -1.67 -11.23
N SER A 59 -7.19 -2.91 -10.77
CA SER A 59 -6.53 -3.98 -11.54
C SER A 59 -7.37 -4.44 -12.73
N LEU A 60 -8.71 -4.45 -12.60
CA LEU A 60 -9.63 -4.86 -13.67
C LEU A 60 -9.84 -3.78 -14.73
N ILE A 61 -9.71 -2.49 -14.38
CA ILE A 61 -9.89 -1.39 -15.32
C ILE A 61 -8.68 -1.23 -16.24
N SER A 62 -7.47 -1.52 -15.76
CA SER A 62 -6.25 -1.35 -16.57
C SER A 62 -6.31 -2.10 -17.91
N PRO A 63 -6.74 -3.38 -17.98
CA PRO A 63 -6.94 -4.08 -19.26
C PRO A 63 -8.01 -3.47 -20.14
N VAL A 64 -9.12 -3.00 -19.54
CA VAL A 64 -10.21 -2.34 -20.28
C VAL A 64 -9.68 -1.07 -20.95
N LEU A 65 -8.94 -0.24 -20.22
CA LEU A 65 -8.32 0.96 -20.77
C LEU A 65 -7.30 0.66 -21.87
N ALA A 66 -6.51 -0.41 -21.74
CA ALA A 66 -5.55 -0.80 -22.76
C ALA A 66 -6.21 -1.23 -24.10
N HIS A 67 -7.46 -1.69 -24.07
CA HIS A 67 -8.23 -2.01 -25.28
C HIS A 67 -9.00 -0.81 -25.83
N LEU A 68 -9.38 0.15 -24.98
CA LEU A 68 -10.19 1.29 -25.38
C LEU A 68 -9.36 2.52 -25.79
N LEU A 69 -8.12 2.65 -25.30
CA LEU A 69 -7.26 3.80 -25.54
C LEU A 69 -6.03 3.44 -26.38
N PRO A 70 -5.52 4.37 -27.19
CA PRO A 70 -4.19 4.25 -27.78
C PRO A 70 -3.11 4.08 -26.69
N ALA A 71 -2.07 3.29 -26.98
CA ALA A 71 -0.99 3.02 -26.03
C ALA A 71 -0.29 4.31 -25.55
N SER A 72 -0.11 5.30 -26.42
CA SER A 72 0.44 6.61 -26.04
C SER A 72 -0.43 7.31 -25.00
N GLU A 73 -1.75 7.35 -25.19
CA GLU A 73 -2.67 8.00 -24.25
C GLU A 73 -2.76 7.24 -22.92
N PHE A 74 -2.84 5.90 -22.96
CA PHE A 74 -2.84 5.08 -21.77
C PHE A 74 -1.53 5.22 -20.96
N GLY A 75 -0.40 5.34 -21.65
CA GLY A 75 0.90 5.59 -21.04
C GLY A 75 0.98 6.95 -20.34
N VAL A 76 0.56 8.02 -21.01
CA VAL A 76 0.51 9.37 -20.39
C VAL A 76 -0.43 9.36 -19.18
N LEU A 77 -1.57 8.68 -19.27
CA LEU A 77 -2.51 8.53 -18.16
C LEU A 77 -1.85 7.80 -16.97
N ALA A 78 -1.13 6.70 -17.21
CA ALA A 78 -0.45 5.95 -16.17
C ALA A 78 0.62 6.80 -15.45
N SER A 79 1.43 7.56 -16.19
CA SER A 79 2.40 8.50 -15.60
C SER A 79 1.72 9.65 -14.86
N SER A 80 0.60 10.14 -15.39
CA SER A 80 -0.19 11.20 -14.77
C SER A 80 -0.76 10.76 -13.42
N ILE A 81 -1.27 9.52 -13.33
CA ILE A 81 -1.73 8.91 -12.08
C ILE A 81 -0.56 8.78 -11.09
N ALA A 82 0.62 8.34 -11.56
CA ALA A 82 1.79 8.24 -10.70
C ALA A 82 2.20 9.61 -10.13
N LEU A 83 2.24 10.65 -10.97
CA LEU A 83 2.52 12.01 -10.54
C LEU A 83 1.46 12.53 -9.55
N PHE A 84 0.19 12.33 -9.85
CA PHE A 84 -0.93 12.68 -8.97
C PHE A 84 -0.77 12.06 -7.58
N GLN A 85 -0.41 10.78 -7.51
CA GLN A 85 -0.21 10.07 -6.23
C GLN A 85 1.01 10.65 -5.47
N ALA A 86 2.11 10.96 -6.15
CA ALA A 86 3.27 11.62 -5.53
C ALA A 86 2.90 12.99 -4.94
N LEU A 87 2.22 13.83 -5.72
CA LEU A 87 1.75 15.16 -5.29
C LEU A 87 0.75 15.05 -4.14
N SER A 88 -0.10 14.02 -4.12
CA SER A 88 -1.08 13.80 -3.06
C SER A 88 -0.40 13.51 -1.71
N VAL A 89 0.72 12.77 -1.70
CA VAL A 89 1.49 12.56 -0.46
C VAL A 89 2.02 13.89 0.09
N LEU A 90 2.53 14.76 -0.79
CA LEU A 90 2.99 16.10 -0.40
C LEU A 90 1.84 17.00 0.07
N ALA A 91 0.69 16.94 -0.59
CA ALA A 91 -0.51 17.72 -0.26
C ALA A 91 -1.15 17.30 1.07
N VAL A 92 -1.08 16.01 1.43
CA VAL A 92 -1.52 15.51 2.74
C VAL A 92 -0.53 15.86 3.85
N ALA A 93 0.78 15.85 3.55
CA ALA A 93 1.87 16.20 4.49
C ALA A 93 1.79 15.48 5.85
N GLY A 94 1.23 14.25 5.87
CA GLY A 94 1.04 13.44 7.08
C GLY A 94 -0.02 13.95 8.06
N LEU A 95 -0.85 14.92 7.63
CA LEU A 95 -1.94 15.46 8.45
C LEU A 95 -3.06 14.44 8.69
N ASP A 96 -3.21 13.43 7.85
CA ASP A 96 -4.09 12.29 8.06
C ASP A 96 -3.74 11.56 9.37
N GLN A 97 -2.47 11.24 9.60
CA GLN A 97 -1.99 10.59 10.82
C GLN A 97 -2.03 11.54 12.02
N ALA A 98 -1.59 12.79 11.84
CA ALA A 98 -1.60 13.79 12.90
C ALA A 98 -3.02 14.08 13.40
N THR A 99 -4.02 14.07 12.51
CA THR A 99 -5.43 14.30 12.87
C THR A 99 -5.99 13.18 13.73
N VAL A 100 -5.68 11.92 13.40
CA VAL A 100 -6.08 10.75 14.20
C VAL A 100 -5.46 10.82 15.59
N LEU A 101 -4.16 11.07 15.67
CA LEU A 101 -3.45 11.15 16.95
C LEU A 101 -3.94 12.32 17.81
N GLN A 102 -4.11 13.51 17.21
CA GLN A 102 -4.57 14.69 17.92
C GLN A 102 -5.98 14.48 18.51
N ARG A 103 -6.88 13.81 17.78
CA ARG A 103 -8.20 13.43 18.30
C ARG A 103 -8.09 12.48 19.49
N ALA A 104 -7.25 11.45 19.37
CA ALA A 104 -7.06 10.46 20.42
C ALA A 104 -6.53 11.08 21.71
N GLU A 105 -5.60 12.03 21.61
CA GLU A 105 -5.05 12.75 22.77
C GLU A 105 -6.04 13.75 23.40
N ASP A 106 -6.77 14.50 22.58
CA ASP A 106 -7.68 15.54 23.09
C ASP A 106 -9.04 14.99 23.56
N GLY A 107 -9.38 13.75 23.18
CA GLY A 107 -10.72 13.17 23.38
C GLY A 107 -11.84 13.95 22.67
N SER A 108 -11.50 14.90 21.78
CA SER A 108 -12.46 15.81 21.15
C SER A 108 -12.09 16.13 19.70
N ASP A 109 -13.11 16.44 18.91
CA ASP A 109 -12.97 16.74 17.49
C ASP A 109 -12.40 18.13 17.21
N ARG A 110 -12.35 19.03 18.20
CA ARG A 110 -12.19 20.47 17.97
C ARG A 110 -10.91 20.80 17.21
N ARG A 111 -9.77 20.32 17.70
CA ARG A 111 -8.47 20.55 17.09
C ARG A 111 -8.27 19.72 15.83
N ALA A 112 -8.76 18.47 15.84
CA ALA A 112 -8.74 17.59 14.67
C ALA A 112 -9.49 18.18 13.45
N ARG A 113 -10.66 18.80 13.68
CA ARG A 113 -11.39 19.55 12.63
C ARG A 113 -10.68 20.83 12.21
N GLY A 114 -9.85 21.41 13.08
CA GLY A 114 -8.95 22.49 12.72
C GLY A 114 -7.86 22.05 11.74
N LEU A 115 -7.28 20.88 11.99
CA LEU A 115 -6.27 20.27 11.12
C LEU A 115 -6.81 19.92 9.73
N LEU A 116 -8.12 19.66 9.58
CA LEU A 116 -8.74 19.55 8.26
C LEU A 116 -8.68 20.84 7.44
N ALA A 117 -8.89 22.00 8.09
CA ALA A 117 -8.76 23.29 7.41
C ALA A 117 -7.31 23.56 7.00
N VAL A 118 -6.36 23.21 7.87
CA VAL A 118 -4.92 23.25 7.56
C VAL A 118 -4.58 22.32 6.39
N GLY A 119 -5.14 21.10 6.37
CA GLY A 119 -4.97 20.15 5.28
C GLY A 119 -5.52 20.67 3.95
N ALA A 120 -6.71 21.27 3.95
CA ALA A 120 -7.27 21.89 2.76
C ALA A 120 -6.43 23.06 2.24
N LEU A 121 -5.92 23.91 3.13
CA LEU A 121 -5.00 24.99 2.75
C LEU A 121 -3.69 24.43 2.18
N THR A 122 -3.11 23.41 2.83
CA THR A 122 -1.87 22.76 2.39
C THR A 122 -2.05 22.14 1.00
N ALA A 123 -3.15 21.43 0.80
CA ALA A 123 -3.51 20.83 -0.48
C ALA A 123 -3.67 21.90 -1.58
N ALA A 124 -4.37 23.00 -1.30
CA ALA A 124 -4.51 24.11 -2.24
C ALA A 124 -3.17 24.77 -2.59
N VAL A 125 -2.28 24.99 -1.60
CA VAL A 125 -0.95 25.57 -1.82
C VAL A 125 -0.07 24.64 -2.66
N VAL A 126 -0.05 23.34 -2.34
CA VAL A 126 0.74 22.35 -3.10
C VAL A 126 0.23 22.24 -4.53
N THR A 127 -1.08 22.12 -4.74
CA THR A 127 -1.68 22.08 -6.08
C THR A 127 -1.45 23.39 -6.84
N GLY A 128 -1.65 24.56 -6.22
CA GLY A 128 -1.38 25.86 -6.86
C GLY A 128 0.07 26.04 -7.26
N THR A 129 1.00 25.61 -6.41
CA THR A 129 2.45 25.63 -6.69
C THR A 129 2.78 24.66 -7.83
N ALA A 130 2.23 23.45 -7.81
CA ALA A 130 2.41 22.49 -8.88
C ALA A 130 1.92 23.04 -10.23
N LEU A 131 0.71 23.63 -10.27
CA LEU A 131 0.15 24.28 -11.47
C LEU A 131 1.05 25.41 -11.98
N ALA A 132 1.50 26.30 -11.09
CA ALA A 132 2.35 27.45 -11.45
C ALA A 132 3.72 27.03 -11.98
N THR A 133 4.21 25.85 -11.58
CA THR A 133 5.54 25.35 -11.94
C THR A 133 5.54 24.36 -13.10
N ILE A 134 4.38 23.95 -13.62
CA ILE A 134 4.24 23.03 -14.78
C ILE A 134 5.24 23.36 -15.91
N PRO A 135 5.39 24.63 -16.37
CA PRO A 135 6.29 24.95 -17.48
C PRO A 135 7.77 24.63 -17.22
N VAL A 136 8.17 24.47 -15.95
CA VAL A 136 9.57 24.23 -15.58
C VAL A 136 9.93 22.74 -15.64
N TRP A 137 8.98 21.85 -15.36
CA TRP A 137 9.28 20.41 -15.18
C TRP A 137 8.48 19.47 -16.08
N ALA A 138 7.39 19.92 -16.72
CA ALA A 138 6.52 19.05 -17.51
C ALA A 138 7.26 18.34 -18.66
N ASP A 139 8.05 19.08 -19.42
CA ASP A 139 8.79 18.53 -20.56
C ASP A 139 9.90 17.58 -20.09
N ALA A 140 10.59 17.92 -19.01
CA ALA A 140 11.60 17.05 -18.40
C ALA A 140 11.00 15.73 -17.86
N ALA A 141 9.73 15.77 -17.42
CA ALA A 141 8.96 14.60 -17.02
C ALA A 141 8.31 13.86 -18.20
N GLY A 142 8.57 14.27 -19.44
CA GLY A 142 8.09 13.60 -20.66
C GLY A 142 6.62 13.90 -21.01
N PHE A 143 6.04 15.00 -20.51
CA PHE A 143 4.67 15.43 -20.83
C PHE A 143 4.59 16.42 -22.00
N VAL A 144 5.56 16.37 -22.93
CA VAL A 144 5.64 17.28 -24.08
C VAL A 144 4.35 17.20 -24.91
N GLY A 145 3.62 18.31 -25.04
CA GLY A 145 2.37 18.37 -25.78
C GLY A 145 1.16 17.69 -25.10
N ALA A 146 1.33 17.12 -23.90
CA ALA A 146 0.29 16.42 -23.14
C ALA A 146 -0.24 17.25 -21.93
N HIS A 147 -0.17 18.58 -22.03
CA HIS A 147 -0.55 19.51 -20.97
C HIS A 147 -1.99 19.36 -20.44
N PRO A 148 -3.01 18.97 -21.23
CA PRO A 148 -4.37 18.79 -20.69
C PRO A 148 -4.47 17.68 -19.65
N LEU A 149 -3.89 16.50 -19.92
CA LEU A 149 -3.86 15.37 -18.99
C LEU A 149 -3.07 15.70 -17.72
N LEU A 150 -1.92 16.35 -17.90
CA LEU A 150 -1.10 16.80 -16.79
C LEU A 150 -1.85 17.77 -15.87
N LEU A 151 -2.57 18.73 -16.46
CA LEU A 151 -3.39 19.69 -15.73
C LEU A 151 -4.50 18.98 -14.94
N VAL A 152 -5.20 18.02 -15.55
CA VAL A 152 -6.22 17.22 -14.86
C VAL A 152 -5.61 16.45 -13.68
N ALA A 153 -4.43 15.85 -13.84
CA ALA A 153 -3.75 15.13 -12.78
C ALA A 153 -3.34 16.02 -11.61
N VAL A 154 -2.89 17.25 -11.88
CA VAL A 154 -2.55 18.22 -10.83
C VAL A 154 -3.81 18.75 -10.13
N LEU A 155 -4.88 19.02 -10.88
CA LEU A 155 -6.18 19.44 -10.30
C LEU A 155 -6.80 18.35 -9.41
N TRP A 156 -6.55 17.08 -9.71
CA TRP A 156 -6.97 15.95 -8.90
C TRP A 156 -6.33 15.96 -7.49
N THR A 157 -5.10 16.48 -7.35
CA THR A 157 -4.34 16.42 -6.09
C THR A 157 -5.07 17.04 -4.89
N ALA A 158 -5.62 18.25 -5.03
CA ALA A 158 -6.21 18.95 -3.88
C ALA A 158 -7.46 18.25 -3.32
N PRO A 159 -8.46 17.88 -4.14
CA PRO A 159 -9.59 17.08 -3.67
C PRO A 159 -9.16 15.77 -3.00
N ALA A 160 -8.22 15.04 -3.60
CA ALA A 160 -7.76 13.77 -3.06
C ALA A 160 -7.12 13.92 -1.68
N ALA A 161 -6.27 14.94 -1.48
CA ALA A 161 -5.63 15.20 -0.19
C ALA A 161 -6.66 15.58 0.89
N VAL A 162 -7.64 16.41 0.56
CA VAL A 162 -8.72 16.77 1.50
C VAL A 162 -9.56 15.53 1.87
N VAL A 163 -9.90 14.70 0.89
CA VAL A 163 -10.61 13.44 1.11
C VAL A 163 -9.80 12.52 2.02
N GLN A 164 -8.49 12.38 1.80
CA GLN A 164 -7.64 11.53 2.61
C GLN A 164 -7.64 11.93 4.10
N VAL A 165 -7.47 13.23 4.40
CA VAL A 165 -7.51 13.71 5.79
C VAL A 165 -8.93 13.58 6.39
N ALA A 166 -9.97 13.81 5.59
CA ALA A 166 -11.36 13.62 6.02
C ALA A 166 -11.67 12.16 6.36
N LEU A 167 -11.26 11.22 5.51
CA LEU A 167 -11.39 9.78 5.76
C LEU A 167 -10.67 9.37 7.04
N ALA A 168 -9.45 9.87 7.28
CA ALA A 168 -8.71 9.59 8.51
C ALA A 168 -9.49 10.04 9.76
N LEU A 169 -10.10 11.23 9.73
CA LEU A 169 -10.97 11.68 10.83
C LEU A 169 -12.25 10.84 10.95
N LEU A 170 -12.87 10.45 9.84
CA LEU A 170 -14.07 9.60 9.86
C LEU A 170 -13.79 8.21 10.45
N VAL A 171 -12.63 7.62 10.17
CA VAL A 171 -12.16 6.38 10.81
C VAL A 171 -11.97 6.62 12.30
N ALA A 172 -11.30 7.70 12.70
CA ALA A 172 -11.07 8.02 14.11
C ALA A 172 -12.38 8.36 14.88
N GLN A 173 -13.43 8.77 14.17
CA GLN A 173 -14.79 8.97 14.68
C GLN A 173 -15.65 7.70 14.65
N ASP A 174 -15.13 6.59 14.11
CA ASP A 174 -15.86 5.34 13.84
C ASP A 174 -17.15 5.51 13.00
N ARG A 175 -17.13 6.43 12.03
CA ARG A 175 -18.27 6.77 11.17
C ARG A 175 -18.28 6.00 9.86
N ILE A 176 -18.43 4.68 9.96
CA ILE A 176 -18.24 3.76 8.82
C ILE A 176 -19.13 4.03 7.61
N ARG A 177 -20.40 4.44 7.79
CA ARG A 177 -21.33 4.67 6.64
C ARG A 177 -20.83 5.78 5.73
N VAL A 178 -20.49 6.93 6.31
CA VAL A 178 -20.00 8.08 5.54
C VAL A 178 -18.59 7.84 5.03
N PHE A 179 -17.76 7.16 5.82
CA PHE A 179 -16.45 6.68 5.36
C PHE A 179 -16.60 5.81 4.11
N ALA A 180 -17.47 4.80 4.13
CA ALA A 180 -17.60 3.85 3.03
C ALA A 180 -18.08 4.54 1.75
N VAL A 181 -19.09 5.41 1.83
CA VAL A 181 -19.57 6.19 0.67
C VAL A 181 -18.47 7.09 0.12
N THR A 182 -17.79 7.86 0.98
CA THR A 182 -16.73 8.79 0.56
C THR A 182 -15.54 8.02 -0.04
N SER A 183 -15.13 6.92 0.61
CA SER A 183 -14.03 6.06 0.19
C SER A 183 -14.33 5.40 -1.15
N LEU A 184 -15.47 4.72 -1.31
CA LEU A 184 -15.87 4.06 -2.56
C LEU A 184 -16.00 5.06 -3.70
N LEU A 185 -16.57 6.24 -3.45
CA LEU A 185 -16.65 7.29 -4.47
C LEU A 185 -15.26 7.77 -4.90
N SER A 186 -14.37 8.05 -3.94
CA SER A 186 -13.00 8.51 -4.22
C SER A 186 -12.10 7.47 -4.90
N SER A 187 -12.37 6.18 -4.66
CA SER A 187 -11.51 5.07 -5.09
C SER A 187 -12.00 4.36 -6.35
N VAL A 188 -13.30 4.11 -6.44
CA VAL A 188 -13.96 3.35 -7.52
C VAL A 188 -14.80 4.27 -8.40
N GLY A 189 -15.46 5.27 -7.80
CA GLY A 189 -16.32 6.19 -8.51
C GLY A 189 -15.61 6.91 -9.66
N GLY A 190 -14.33 7.28 -9.46
CA GLY A 190 -13.52 7.92 -10.50
C GLY A 190 -13.41 7.09 -11.76
N SER A 191 -13.19 5.79 -11.61
CA SER A 191 -13.06 4.88 -12.74
C SER A 191 -14.39 4.55 -13.40
N VAL A 192 -15.47 4.41 -12.63
CA VAL A 192 -16.81 4.17 -13.18
C VAL A 192 -17.30 5.39 -13.96
N ILE A 193 -17.16 6.58 -13.38
CA ILE A 193 -17.50 7.85 -14.05
C ILE A 193 -16.59 8.05 -15.26
N GLY A 194 -15.28 7.81 -15.12
CA GLY A 194 -14.31 7.94 -16.21
C GLY A 194 -14.61 7.02 -17.38
N LEU A 195 -14.93 5.74 -17.13
CA LEU A 195 -15.37 4.80 -18.17
C LEU A 195 -16.68 5.25 -18.82
N GLY A 196 -17.65 5.74 -18.03
CA GLY A 196 -18.89 6.29 -18.56
C GLY A 196 -18.65 7.49 -19.48
N LEU A 197 -17.83 8.44 -19.06
CA LEU A 197 -17.46 9.61 -19.87
C LEU A 197 -16.70 9.19 -21.15
N LEU A 198 -15.76 8.26 -21.04
CA LEU A 198 -15.00 7.76 -22.18
C LEU A 198 -15.92 7.12 -23.24
N LEU A 199 -16.97 6.41 -22.83
CA LEU A 199 -17.92 5.75 -23.72
C LEU A 199 -18.98 6.70 -24.33
N TRP A 200 -19.32 7.79 -23.64
CA TRP A 200 -20.48 8.65 -24.01
C TRP A 200 -20.09 10.05 -24.49
N VAL A 201 -18.86 10.49 -24.21
CA VAL A 201 -18.38 11.85 -24.50
C VAL A 201 -17.30 11.82 -25.57
N HIS A 202 -16.07 11.42 -25.21
CA HIS A 202 -14.94 11.31 -26.13
C HIS A 202 -14.02 10.16 -25.67
N ALA A 203 -13.58 9.35 -26.62
CA ALA A 203 -12.75 8.17 -26.38
C ALA A 203 -11.26 8.56 -26.23
N ASP A 204 -10.95 9.40 -25.25
CA ASP A 204 -9.59 9.86 -24.95
C ASP A 204 -9.26 9.76 -23.45
N ALA A 205 -7.96 9.70 -23.14
CA ALA A 205 -7.47 9.57 -21.77
C ALA A 205 -7.79 10.78 -20.86
N THR A 206 -7.90 11.98 -21.43
CA THR A 206 -8.21 13.21 -20.66
C THR A 206 -9.63 13.15 -20.12
N THR A 207 -10.57 12.70 -20.96
CA THR A 207 -11.99 12.49 -20.63
C THR A 207 -12.14 11.45 -19.53
N TYR A 208 -11.40 10.34 -19.61
CA TYR A 208 -11.35 9.37 -18.51
C TYR A 208 -10.82 9.99 -17.20
N ALA A 209 -9.72 10.74 -17.27
CA ALA A 209 -9.08 11.34 -16.09
C ALA A 209 -10.00 12.34 -15.36
N TRP A 210 -10.86 13.07 -16.08
CA TRP A 210 -11.88 13.94 -15.48
C TRP A 210 -12.86 13.19 -14.58
N GLY A 211 -13.15 11.91 -14.87
CA GLY A 211 -13.95 11.07 -13.98
C GLY A 211 -13.37 10.99 -12.57
N GLY A 212 -12.04 10.86 -12.47
CA GLY A 212 -11.30 10.89 -11.20
C GLY A 212 -11.47 12.22 -10.46
N VAL A 213 -11.31 13.35 -11.15
CA VAL A 213 -11.47 14.70 -10.58
C VAL A 213 -12.90 14.92 -10.08
N VAL A 214 -13.91 14.56 -10.88
CA VAL A 214 -15.32 14.70 -10.51
C VAL A 214 -15.64 13.86 -9.28
N ALA A 215 -15.26 12.58 -9.28
CA ALA A 215 -15.52 11.69 -8.16
C ALA A 215 -14.86 12.19 -6.86
N GLN A 216 -13.64 12.68 -6.96
CA GLN A 216 -12.88 13.19 -5.82
C GLN A 216 -13.37 14.56 -5.36
N GLY A 217 -13.85 15.41 -6.27
CA GLY A 217 -14.54 16.65 -5.94
C GLY A 217 -15.83 16.39 -5.16
N VAL A 218 -16.66 15.45 -5.62
CA VAL A 218 -17.89 15.07 -4.90
C VAL A 218 -17.55 14.42 -3.55
N ALA A 219 -16.57 13.52 -3.49
CA ALA A 219 -16.09 12.93 -2.25
C ALA A 219 -15.53 13.99 -1.28
N MET A 220 -14.84 15.00 -1.78
CA MET A 220 -14.34 16.14 -1.00
C MET A 220 -15.50 16.92 -0.38
N VAL A 221 -16.55 17.24 -1.15
CA VAL A 221 -17.73 17.93 -0.64
C VAL A 221 -18.41 17.11 0.46
N ILE A 222 -18.60 15.80 0.26
CA ILE A 222 -19.17 14.90 1.27
C ILE A 222 -18.27 14.88 2.51
N GLY A 223 -16.95 14.74 2.34
CA GLY A 223 -15.96 14.72 3.41
C GLY A 223 -15.98 16.01 4.24
N ILE A 224 -16.00 17.18 3.59
CA ILE A 224 -16.10 18.50 4.24
C ILE A 224 -17.44 18.63 4.98
N ALA A 225 -18.55 18.29 4.34
CA ALA A 225 -19.88 18.38 4.95
C ALA A 225 -20.01 17.47 6.19
N ALA A 226 -19.42 16.28 6.12
CA ALA A 226 -19.46 15.30 7.19
C ALA A 226 -18.55 15.65 8.37
N THR A 227 -17.36 16.15 8.10
CA THR A 227 -16.33 16.43 9.13
C THR A 227 -16.41 17.84 9.68
N ARG A 228 -16.97 18.79 8.92
CA ARG A 228 -17.16 20.20 9.26
C ARG A 228 -15.85 20.87 9.73
N PRO A 229 -14.90 21.13 8.83
CA PRO A 229 -13.63 21.77 9.14
C PRO A 229 -13.83 23.09 9.90
N ARG A 230 -12.94 23.36 10.86
CA ARG A 230 -12.98 24.60 11.65
C ARG A 230 -11.87 25.53 11.19
N LEU A 231 -12.23 26.63 10.53
CA LEU A 231 -11.27 27.63 10.04
C LEU A 231 -10.44 28.26 11.16
N GLN A 232 -10.96 28.29 12.40
CA GLN A 232 -10.19 28.70 13.59
C GLN A 232 -8.90 27.88 13.78
N GLY A 233 -8.84 26.64 13.27
CA GLY A 233 -7.65 25.80 13.32
C GLY A 233 -6.46 26.36 12.52
N LEU A 234 -6.71 27.19 11.49
CA LEU A 234 -5.65 27.85 10.72
C LEU A 234 -4.82 28.81 11.57
N PHE A 235 -5.39 29.31 12.66
CA PHE A 235 -4.73 30.25 13.58
C PHE A 235 -4.09 29.54 14.79
N ASP A 236 -4.36 28.25 15.00
CA ASP A 236 -3.73 27.46 16.07
C ASP A 236 -2.33 26.99 15.64
N ARG A 237 -1.36 27.91 15.73
CA ARG A 237 0.04 27.64 15.38
C ARG A 237 0.64 26.51 16.19
N ARG A 238 0.27 26.36 17.46
CA ARG A 238 0.82 25.32 18.34
C ARG A 238 0.43 23.93 17.84
N THR A 239 -0.87 23.73 17.58
CA THR A 239 -1.38 22.45 17.07
C THR A 239 -0.88 22.18 15.66
N THR A 240 -0.89 23.19 14.79
CA THR A 240 -0.41 23.07 13.40
C THR A 240 1.07 22.69 13.34
N THR A 241 1.93 23.38 14.09
CA THR A 241 3.38 23.09 14.12
C THR A 241 3.65 21.68 14.66
N ARG A 242 2.92 21.27 15.70
CA ARG A 242 3.03 19.91 16.24
C ARG A 242 2.59 18.86 15.21
N ALA A 243 1.50 19.12 14.51
CA ALA A 243 0.99 18.23 13.47
C ALA A 243 2.00 18.06 12.33
N PHE A 244 2.59 19.13 11.79
CA PHE A 244 3.62 19.02 10.75
C PHE A 244 4.92 18.39 11.25
N ARG A 245 5.35 18.68 12.49
CA ARG A 245 6.55 18.06 13.07
C ARG A 245 6.41 16.53 13.15
N LEU A 246 5.18 16.05 13.32
CA LEU A 246 4.86 14.62 13.34
C LEU A 246 4.58 14.05 11.95
N GLY A 247 3.84 14.80 11.12
CA GLY A 247 3.37 14.37 9.81
C GLY A 247 4.43 14.40 8.71
N VAL A 248 5.29 15.43 8.65
CA VAL A 248 6.28 15.58 7.57
C VAL A 248 7.26 14.40 7.49
N PRO A 249 7.87 13.91 8.58
CA PRO A 249 8.73 12.73 8.51
C PRO A 249 8.02 11.48 7.98
N VAL A 250 6.74 11.31 8.37
CA VAL A 250 5.91 10.20 7.89
C VAL A 250 5.58 10.36 6.41
N ALA A 251 5.23 11.57 5.98
CA ALA A 251 4.94 11.91 4.59
C ALA A 251 6.16 11.67 3.69
N LEU A 252 7.37 12.04 4.15
CA LEU A 252 8.61 11.75 3.42
C LEU A 252 8.87 10.26 3.29
N GLY A 253 8.60 9.48 4.35
CA GLY A 253 8.64 8.01 4.28
C GLY A 253 7.65 7.47 3.25
N ASN A 254 6.39 7.91 3.29
CA ASN A 254 5.35 7.50 2.35
C ASN A 254 5.69 7.89 0.90
N LEU A 255 6.24 9.10 0.68
CA LEU A 255 6.67 9.57 -0.63
C LEU A 255 7.80 8.70 -1.17
N SER A 256 8.70 8.27 -0.30
CA SER A 256 9.81 7.40 -0.68
C SER A 256 9.32 6.02 -1.13
N TYR A 257 8.37 5.43 -0.38
CA TYR A 257 7.69 4.21 -0.80
C TYR A 257 6.88 4.42 -2.08
N PHE A 258 6.29 5.59 -2.27
CA PHE A 258 5.59 5.91 -3.49
C PHE A 258 6.53 5.92 -4.70
N VAL A 259 7.65 6.63 -4.60
CA VAL A 259 8.70 6.67 -5.64
C VAL A 259 9.20 5.26 -5.96
N LEU A 260 9.39 4.41 -4.94
CA LEU A 260 9.77 3.00 -5.16
C LEU A 260 8.75 2.17 -5.94
N ASN A 261 7.45 2.49 -5.83
CA ASN A 261 6.38 1.73 -6.48
C ASN A 261 6.02 2.29 -7.87
N ALA A 262 6.21 3.59 -8.09
CA ALA A 262 5.68 4.25 -9.28
C ALA A 262 6.53 5.37 -9.88
N GLY A 263 7.69 5.67 -9.29
CA GLY A 263 8.63 6.65 -9.85
C GLY A 263 9.22 6.21 -11.19
N ASP A 264 9.39 4.91 -11.39
CA ASP A 264 9.84 4.29 -12.64
C ASP A 264 9.02 4.73 -13.86
N ARG A 265 7.70 4.86 -13.74
CA ARG A 265 6.81 5.30 -14.83
C ARG A 265 7.19 6.67 -15.38
N VAL A 266 7.53 7.62 -14.52
CA VAL A 266 7.92 8.97 -14.93
C VAL A 266 9.27 8.94 -15.65
N VAL A 267 10.21 8.10 -15.20
CA VAL A 267 11.51 7.95 -15.85
C VAL A 267 11.38 7.23 -17.19
N VAL A 268 10.57 6.18 -17.28
CA VAL A 268 10.27 5.51 -18.55
C VAL A 268 9.58 6.47 -19.51
N GLN A 269 8.66 7.32 -19.03
CA GLN A 269 8.00 8.31 -19.88
C GLN A 269 8.99 9.30 -20.48
N SER A 270 9.88 9.86 -19.66
CA SER A 270 10.82 10.87 -20.13
C SER A 270 11.89 10.31 -21.07
N LEU A 271 12.32 9.06 -20.86
CA LEU A 271 13.40 8.45 -21.64
C LEU A 271 12.93 7.67 -22.87
N LEU A 272 11.81 6.94 -22.76
CA LEU A 272 11.33 6.02 -23.80
C LEU A 272 9.98 6.44 -24.40
N GLY A 273 9.31 7.43 -23.82
CA GLY A 273 8.01 7.91 -24.26
C GLY A 273 6.82 7.11 -23.71
N PRO A 274 5.59 7.59 -23.94
CA PRO A 274 4.42 7.08 -23.25
C PRO A 274 3.98 5.68 -23.71
N ALA A 275 4.22 5.29 -24.96
CA ALA A 275 3.86 3.95 -25.42
C ALA A 275 4.58 2.84 -24.61
N GLU A 276 5.86 3.06 -24.26
CA GLU A 276 6.62 2.15 -23.41
C GLU A 276 6.15 2.16 -21.95
N VAL A 277 5.67 3.31 -21.44
CA VAL A 277 4.99 3.36 -20.12
C VAL A 277 3.74 2.47 -20.12
N ALA A 278 2.96 2.51 -21.20
CA ALA A 278 1.76 1.70 -21.37
C ALA A 278 2.08 0.20 -21.31
N ARG A 279 3.13 -0.22 -22.03
CA ARG A 279 3.65 -1.59 -22.00
C ARG A 279 4.14 -1.99 -20.62
N TYR A 280 4.92 -1.11 -19.96
CA TYR A 280 5.41 -1.33 -18.60
C TYR A 280 4.26 -1.45 -17.61
N GLN A 281 3.22 -0.61 -17.70
CA GLN A 281 2.06 -0.63 -16.83
C GLN A 281 1.32 -1.97 -16.91
N ILE A 282 1.13 -2.53 -18.12
CA ILE A 282 0.48 -3.85 -18.29
C ILE A 282 1.31 -4.96 -17.65
N ALA A 283 2.62 -4.99 -17.91
CA ALA A 283 3.51 -5.96 -17.29
C ALA A 283 3.54 -5.81 -15.76
N TYR A 284 3.56 -4.57 -15.26
CA TYR A 284 3.59 -4.27 -13.84
C TYR A 284 2.32 -4.72 -13.12
N VAL A 285 1.13 -4.52 -13.70
CA VAL A 285 -0.14 -4.99 -13.10
C VAL A 285 -0.12 -6.50 -12.88
N VAL A 286 0.37 -7.27 -13.86
CA VAL A 286 0.48 -8.73 -13.75
C VAL A 286 1.56 -9.13 -12.73
N GLY A 287 2.76 -8.56 -12.83
CA GLY A 287 3.89 -8.92 -11.95
C GLY A 287 3.67 -8.52 -10.48
N SER A 288 3.07 -7.35 -10.24
CA SER A 288 2.81 -6.83 -8.89
C SER A 288 1.71 -7.59 -8.14
N ALA A 289 0.95 -8.45 -8.81
CA ALA A 289 -0.02 -9.35 -8.18
C ALA A 289 0.59 -10.20 -7.06
N VAL A 290 1.87 -10.59 -7.21
CA VAL A 290 2.62 -11.30 -6.16
C VAL A 290 2.75 -10.45 -4.89
N VAL A 291 3.20 -9.20 -5.04
CA VAL A 291 3.37 -8.25 -3.92
C VAL A 291 2.03 -7.90 -3.26
N LEU A 292 0.98 -7.75 -4.06
CA LEU A 292 -0.37 -7.49 -3.57
C LEU A 292 -0.86 -8.62 -2.67
N LEU A 293 -0.74 -9.87 -3.12
CA LEU A 293 -1.11 -11.05 -2.34
C LEU A 293 -0.31 -11.16 -1.03
N LEU A 294 0.98 -10.86 -1.08
CA LEU A 294 1.83 -10.82 0.10
C LEU A 294 1.41 -9.74 1.09
N THR A 295 0.99 -8.58 0.62
CA THR A 295 0.57 -7.47 1.50
C THR A 295 -0.62 -7.86 2.35
N PHE A 296 -1.65 -8.47 1.74
CA PHE A 296 -2.80 -9.01 2.47
C PHE A 296 -2.39 -10.08 3.46
N THR A 297 -1.55 -11.01 3.06
CA THR A 297 -1.09 -12.08 3.94
C THR A 297 -0.30 -11.49 5.12
N ASN A 298 0.64 -10.58 4.85
CA ASN A 298 1.52 -9.96 5.85
C ASN A 298 0.74 -9.16 6.91
N SER A 299 -0.40 -8.56 6.56
CA SER A 299 -1.25 -7.85 7.52
C SER A 299 -1.85 -8.75 8.61
N ALA A 300 -2.04 -10.06 8.34
CA ALA A 300 -2.65 -10.99 9.29
C ALA A 300 -1.81 -11.19 10.58
N TRP A 301 -0.48 -11.02 10.49
CA TRP A 301 0.40 -11.15 11.65
C TRP A 301 0.48 -9.87 12.51
N ALA A 302 0.03 -8.71 12.02
CA ALA A 302 0.20 -7.44 12.73
C ALA A 302 -0.36 -7.43 14.18
N PRO A 303 -1.55 -8.01 14.46
CA PRO A 303 -2.07 -8.09 15.83
C PRO A 303 -1.19 -8.92 16.78
N HIS A 304 -0.61 -10.02 16.28
CA HIS A 304 0.24 -10.93 17.06
C HIS A 304 1.55 -10.23 17.50
N PHE A 305 2.13 -9.40 16.62
CA PHE A 305 3.28 -8.57 16.99
C PHE A 305 2.96 -7.56 18.09
N ALA A 306 1.77 -6.96 18.05
CA ALA A 306 1.34 -5.97 19.04
C ALA A 306 1.03 -6.60 20.41
N ALA A 307 0.57 -7.86 20.43
CA ALA A 307 0.29 -8.60 21.66
C ALA A 307 1.58 -8.99 22.41
N LEU A 308 2.62 -9.40 21.69
CA LEU A 308 3.89 -9.81 22.29
C LEU A 308 4.63 -8.61 22.92
N ARG A 309 5.14 -8.78 24.15
CA ARG A 309 5.95 -7.78 24.86
C ARG A 309 7.44 -8.11 24.87
N ASP A 310 7.78 -9.40 24.81
CA ASP A 310 9.16 -9.88 24.75
C ASP A 310 9.80 -9.64 23.38
N ALA A 311 10.99 -9.04 23.36
CA ALA A 311 11.72 -8.74 22.14
C ALA A 311 12.18 -10.02 21.43
N GLY A 312 12.59 -11.05 22.18
CA GLY A 312 12.99 -12.33 21.61
C GLY A 312 11.85 -13.06 20.90
N ALA A 313 10.66 -13.06 21.50
CA ALA A 313 9.43 -13.61 20.91
C ALA A 313 9.03 -12.87 19.64
N ARG A 314 9.08 -11.52 19.64
CA ARG A 314 8.82 -10.71 18.44
C ARG A 314 9.81 -11.03 17.31
N LEU A 315 11.10 -11.17 17.62
CA LEU A 315 12.10 -11.57 16.63
C LEU A 315 11.80 -12.95 16.05
N ARG A 316 11.49 -13.94 16.89
CA ARG A 316 11.11 -15.29 16.44
C ARG A 316 9.88 -15.25 15.54
N LEU A 317 8.87 -14.48 15.90
CA LEU A 317 7.67 -14.29 15.09
C LEU A 317 8.00 -13.61 13.75
N ALA A 318 8.89 -12.62 13.71
CA ALA A 318 9.35 -11.97 12.48
C ALA A 318 10.07 -12.95 11.55
N LEU A 319 10.96 -13.78 12.09
CA LEU A 319 11.66 -14.80 11.30
C LEU A 319 10.69 -15.87 10.78
N HIS A 320 9.73 -16.31 11.62
CA HIS A 320 8.71 -17.27 11.22
C HIS A 320 7.80 -16.71 10.12
N ALA A 321 7.24 -15.51 10.31
CA ALA A 321 6.37 -14.86 9.33
C ALA A 321 7.11 -14.64 8.00
N ARG A 322 8.38 -14.19 8.04
CA ARG A 322 9.24 -14.08 6.86
C ARG A 322 9.38 -15.40 6.11
N ASP A 323 9.68 -16.47 6.83
CA ASP A 323 9.91 -17.80 6.24
C ASP A 323 8.62 -18.37 5.63
N GLU A 324 7.46 -18.18 6.26
CA GLU A 324 6.17 -18.56 5.67
C GLU A 324 5.84 -17.71 4.43
N LEU A 325 6.10 -16.40 4.47
CA LEU A 325 5.92 -15.54 3.30
C LEU A 325 6.82 -15.98 2.13
N TYR A 326 8.09 -16.32 2.35
CA TYR A 326 8.94 -16.86 1.28
C TYR A 326 8.42 -18.17 0.69
N ARG A 327 7.82 -19.05 1.51
CA ARG A 327 7.19 -20.28 1.01
C ARG A 327 5.94 -20.00 0.19
N LEU A 328 5.24 -18.89 0.44
CA LEU A 328 4.12 -18.42 -0.37
C LEU A 328 4.57 -17.72 -1.65
N VAL A 329 5.70 -17.01 -1.63
CA VAL A 329 6.27 -16.35 -2.83
C VAL A 329 6.58 -17.37 -3.92
N ALA A 330 7.20 -18.50 -3.57
CA ALA A 330 7.66 -19.50 -4.54
C ALA A 330 6.57 -19.99 -5.53
N PRO A 331 5.42 -20.54 -5.09
CA PRO A 331 4.34 -20.93 -6.01
C PRO A 331 3.75 -19.76 -6.79
N VAL A 332 3.67 -18.58 -6.18
CA VAL A 332 2.95 -17.44 -6.76
C VAL A 332 3.79 -16.78 -7.86
N VAL A 333 5.10 -16.59 -7.66
CA VAL A 333 6.00 -16.08 -8.72
C VAL A 333 6.04 -17.05 -9.89
N LEU A 334 6.12 -18.36 -9.62
CA LEU A 334 6.09 -19.37 -10.67
C LEU A 334 4.76 -19.33 -11.44
N ALA A 335 3.63 -19.32 -10.75
CA ALA A 335 2.31 -19.26 -11.38
C ALA A 335 2.13 -17.99 -12.22
N VAL A 336 2.48 -16.82 -11.69
CA VAL A 336 2.35 -15.54 -12.43
C VAL A 336 3.24 -15.53 -13.67
N THR A 337 4.46 -16.05 -13.58
CA THR A 337 5.39 -16.11 -14.72
C THR A 337 4.90 -17.08 -15.79
N LEU A 338 4.43 -18.27 -15.39
CA LEU A 338 3.85 -19.25 -16.31
C LEU A 338 2.55 -18.76 -16.95
N ALA A 339 1.73 -18.01 -16.20
CA ALA A 339 0.49 -17.45 -16.71
C ALA A 339 0.71 -16.28 -17.67
N ALA A 340 1.85 -15.58 -17.60
CA ALA A 340 2.06 -14.34 -18.34
C ALA A 340 1.88 -14.48 -19.86
N PRO A 341 2.47 -15.47 -20.57
CA PRO A 341 2.29 -15.62 -22.01
C PRO A 341 0.83 -15.84 -22.43
N VAL A 342 0.04 -16.52 -21.57
CA VAL A 342 -1.38 -16.77 -21.83
C VAL A 342 -2.24 -15.56 -21.43
N ALA A 343 -1.91 -14.88 -20.34
CA ALA A 343 -2.71 -13.80 -19.79
C ALA A 343 -2.52 -12.46 -20.54
N LEU A 344 -1.29 -12.12 -20.92
CA LEU A 344 -0.96 -10.82 -21.52
C LEU A 344 -1.74 -10.53 -22.82
N PRO A 345 -1.95 -11.49 -23.75
CA PRO A 345 -2.77 -11.27 -24.94
C PRO A 345 -4.25 -10.97 -24.66
N PHE A 346 -4.80 -11.39 -23.51
CA PHE A 346 -6.14 -11.00 -23.08
C PHE A 346 -6.17 -9.63 -22.39
N LEU A 347 -5.05 -9.20 -21.82
CA LEU A 347 -4.97 -7.97 -21.02
C LEU A 347 -4.65 -6.74 -21.86
N ALA A 348 -3.95 -6.90 -22.98
CA ALA A 348 -3.62 -5.82 -23.89
C ALA A 348 -3.60 -6.30 -25.35
N PRO A 349 -3.92 -5.42 -26.32
CA PRO A 349 -3.88 -5.77 -27.73
C PRO A 349 -2.44 -6.02 -28.22
N ALA A 350 -2.31 -6.74 -29.34
CA ALA A 350 -1.02 -7.10 -29.92
C ALA A 350 -0.11 -5.90 -30.24
N SER A 351 -0.68 -4.69 -30.43
CA SER A 351 0.09 -3.45 -30.60
C SER A 351 1.01 -3.13 -29.42
N TYR A 352 0.77 -3.71 -28.23
CA TYR A 352 1.64 -3.58 -27.05
C TYR A 352 2.86 -4.53 -27.06
N ARG A 353 3.03 -5.35 -28.11
CA ARG A 353 4.11 -6.35 -28.21
C ARG A 353 4.16 -7.24 -26.97
N VAL A 354 3.00 -7.82 -26.65
CA VAL A 354 2.73 -8.54 -25.40
C VAL A 354 3.66 -9.74 -25.17
N ASP A 355 4.10 -10.39 -26.25
CA ASP A 355 4.96 -11.57 -26.21
C ASP A 355 6.34 -11.30 -25.57
N GLU A 356 6.79 -10.04 -25.62
CA GLU A 356 8.06 -9.59 -25.04
C GLU A 356 7.94 -9.23 -23.55
N LEU A 357 6.72 -9.10 -23.01
CA LEU A 357 6.49 -8.58 -21.66
C LEU A 357 6.66 -9.64 -20.58
N GLY A 358 6.71 -10.93 -20.92
CA GLY A 358 6.86 -12.03 -19.95
C GLY A 358 8.09 -11.88 -19.05
N VAL A 359 9.22 -11.42 -19.60
CA VAL A 359 10.43 -11.17 -18.81
C VAL A 359 10.28 -9.99 -17.85
N VAL A 360 9.55 -8.94 -18.25
CA VAL A 360 9.25 -7.79 -17.40
C VAL A 360 8.32 -8.20 -16.25
N VAL A 361 7.28 -8.98 -16.55
CA VAL A 361 6.37 -9.56 -15.55
C VAL A 361 7.16 -10.38 -14.52
N PHE A 362 8.06 -11.26 -14.98
CA PHE A 362 8.92 -12.04 -14.10
C PHE A 362 9.77 -11.16 -13.19
N VAL A 363 10.49 -10.18 -13.74
CA VAL A 363 11.36 -9.30 -12.94
C VAL A 363 10.56 -8.48 -11.91
N VAL A 364 9.38 -7.97 -12.27
CA VAL A 364 8.49 -7.28 -11.31
C VAL A 364 7.99 -8.25 -10.24
N ALA A 365 7.66 -9.50 -10.59
CA ALA A 365 7.28 -10.53 -9.62
C ALA A 365 8.43 -10.88 -8.66
N VAL A 366 9.69 -10.87 -9.12
CA VAL A 366 10.88 -11.10 -8.29
C VAL A 366 11.04 -10.03 -7.19
N THR A 367 10.53 -8.81 -7.38
CA THR A 367 10.52 -7.75 -6.35
C THR A 367 9.85 -8.22 -5.05
N ALA A 368 8.95 -9.20 -5.11
CA ALA A 368 8.36 -9.83 -3.93
C ALA A 368 9.40 -10.38 -2.92
N VAL A 369 10.55 -10.87 -3.39
CA VAL A 369 11.60 -11.44 -2.54
C VAL A 369 12.19 -10.39 -1.59
N PRO A 370 12.79 -9.27 -2.08
CA PRO A 370 13.27 -8.23 -1.19
C PRO A 370 12.15 -7.50 -0.44
N VAL A 371 10.92 -7.45 -0.97
CA VAL A 371 9.76 -6.91 -0.23
C VAL A 371 9.45 -7.74 1.02
N VAL A 372 9.48 -9.07 0.96
CA VAL A 372 9.31 -9.94 2.14
C VAL A 372 10.42 -9.71 3.16
N ALA A 373 11.67 -9.59 2.70
CA ALA A 373 12.80 -9.28 3.57
C ALA A 373 12.60 -7.94 4.31
N SER A 374 12.26 -6.89 3.55
CA SER A 374 12.02 -5.54 4.07
C SER A 374 10.81 -5.49 5.00
N GLY A 375 9.72 -6.20 4.69
CA GLY A 375 8.51 -6.22 5.52
C GLY A 375 8.77 -6.75 6.93
N ALA A 376 9.62 -7.78 7.06
CA ALA A 376 9.95 -8.37 8.35
C ALA A 376 10.89 -7.48 9.18
N THR A 377 11.96 -6.95 8.58
CA THR A 377 12.91 -6.06 9.28
C THR A 377 12.31 -4.68 9.57
N GLY A 378 11.61 -4.10 8.60
CA GLY A 378 10.90 -2.82 8.74
C GLY A 378 9.86 -2.86 9.85
N ARG A 379 9.10 -3.95 9.99
CA ARG A 379 8.13 -4.09 11.09
C ARG A 379 8.80 -4.10 12.46
N LEU A 380 9.91 -4.82 12.62
CA LEU A 380 10.67 -4.80 13.88
C LEU A 380 11.18 -3.40 14.22
N LEU A 381 11.74 -2.68 13.24
CA LEU A 381 12.20 -1.31 13.44
C LEU A 381 11.06 -0.37 13.88
N VAL A 382 9.88 -0.49 13.28
CA VAL A 382 8.71 0.32 13.68
C VAL A 382 8.31 0.01 15.12
N VAL A 383 8.25 -1.26 15.50
CA VAL A 383 7.90 -1.69 16.87
C VAL A 383 8.94 -1.21 17.90
N GLU A 384 10.21 -1.13 17.52
CA GLU A 384 11.31 -0.55 18.33
C GLU A 384 11.33 0.98 18.33
N ARG A 385 10.28 1.65 17.82
CA ARG A 385 10.16 3.11 17.70
C ARG A 385 11.23 3.76 16.81
N ARG A 386 11.81 3.00 15.87
CA ARG A 386 12.78 3.48 14.86
C ARG A 386 12.12 3.83 13.52
N GLY A 387 10.86 4.27 13.54
CA GLY A 387 10.11 4.63 12.32
C GLY A 387 10.78 5.71 11.47
N VAL A 388 11.50 6.66 12.10
CA VAL A 388 12.29 7.68 11.37
C VAL A 388 13.40 7.04 10.54
N ALA A 389 14.12 6.05 11.10
CA ALA A 389 15.15 5.32 10.36
C ALA A 389 14.56 4.57 9.17
N VAL A 390 13.38 3.96 9.33
CA VAL A 390 12.66 3.30 8.22
C VAL A 390 12.36 4.31 7.09
N GLY A 391 11.88 5.51 7.43
CA GLY A 391 11.63 6.57 6.46
C GLY A 391 12.89 7.05 5.73
N VAL A 392 13.99 7.29 6.46
CA VAL A 392 15.27 7.71 5.87
C VAL A 392 15.84 6.64 4.95
N ILE A 393 15.79 5.36 5.35
CA ILE A 393 16.25 4.25 4.52
C ILE A 393 15.38 4.13 3.26
N ALA A 394 14.05 4.26 3.38
CA ALA A 394 13.15 4.27 2.24
C ALA A 394 13.49 5.41 1.27
N ALA A 395 13.79 6.61 1.78
CA ALA A 395 14.21 7.75 0.96
C ALA A 395 15.49 7.48 0.19
N GLY A 396 16.49 6.89 0.86
CA GLY A 396 17.72 6.44 0.21
C GLY A 396 17.46 5.41 -0.89
N ALA A 397 16.61 4.41 -0.62
CA ALA A 397 16.22 3.41 -1.61
C ALA A 397 15.45 4.02 -2.80
N GLY A 398 14.55 4.98 -2.55
CA GLY A 398 13.84 5.73 -3.60
C GLY A 398 14.80 6.52 -4.49
N ALA A 399 15.79 7.20 -3.91
CA ALA A 399 16.81 7.91 -4.69
C ALA A 399 17.65 6.94 -5.54
N VAL A 400 18.04 5.79 -4.97
CA VAL A 400 18.73 4.73 -5.73
C VAL A 400 17.84 4.16 -6.83
N ASN A 401 16.53 4.03 -6.61
CA ASN A 401 15.61 3.58 -7.64
C ASN A 401 15.59 4.52 -8.84
N ILE A 402 15.46 5.83 -8.61
CA ILE A 402 15.50 6.82 -9.70
C ILE A 402 16.85 6.82 -10.40
N ALA A 403 17.96 6.80 -9.66
CA ALA A 403 19.30 6.74 -10.24
C ALA A 403 19.51 5.45 -11.07
N ALA A 404 19.08 4.31 -10.56
CA ALA A 404 19.15 3.04 -11.27
C ALA A 404 18.25 3.02 -12.51
N ASN A 405 17.07 3.64 -12.46
CA ASN A 405 16.22 3.80 -13.65
C ASN A 405 16.93 4.65 -14.72
N LEU A 406 17.47 5.81 -14.34
CA LEU A 406 18.20 6.69 -15.27
C LEU A 406 19.40 6.00 -15.92
N VAL A 407 20.03 5.05 -15.22
CA VAL A 407 21.15 4.27 -15.75
C VAL A 407 20.72 3.03 -16.53
N LEU A 408 19.70 2.28 -16.10
CA LEU A 408 19.35 0.98 -16.68
C LEU A 408 18.32 1.06 -17.80
N VAL A 409 17.38 2.01 -17.73
CA VAL A 409 16.32 2.18 -18.73
C VAL A 409 16.88 2.48 -20.13
N PRO A 410 17.94 3.30 -20.31
CA PRO A 410 18.52 3.51 -21.63
C PRO A 410 19.10 2.26 -22.29
N TRP A 411 19.52 1.25 -21.51
CA TRP A 411 20.23 0.07 -22.02
C TRP A 411 19.32 -1.16 -22.12
N LEU A 412 18.41 -1.31 -21.15
CA LEU A 412 17.54 -2.48 -21.01
C LEU A 412 16.07 -2.15 -21.29
N GLY A 413 15.73 -0.91 -21.64
CA GLY A 413 14.36 -0.47 -21.83
C GLY A 413 13.51 -0.62 -20.56
N ILE A 414 12.24 -1.01 -20.74
CA ILE A 414 11.29 -1.24 -19.63
C ILE A 414 11.70 -2.40 -18.70
N LEU A 415 12.55 -3.33 -19.16
CA LEU A 415 13.14 -4.35 -18.29
C LEU A 415 14.09 -3.70 -17.27
N GLY A 416 14.83 -2.68 -17.69
CA GLY A 416 15.72 -1.89 -16.83
C GLY A 416 14.98 -1.24 -15.67
N ALA A 417 13.75 -0.76 -15.90
CA ALA A 417 12.89 -0.22 -14.86
C ALA A 417 12.51 -1.28 -13.80
N GLY A 418 12.11 -2.48 -14.25
CA GLY A 418 11.88 -3.62 -13.35
C GLY A 418 13.12 -3.98 -12.51
N VAL A 419 14.30 -4.04 -13.14
CA VAL A 419 15.56 -4.35 -12.44
C VAL A 419 15.92 -3.27 -11.42
N ALA A 420 15.75 -1.99 -11.77
CA ALA A 420 15.97 -0.86 -10.86
C ALA A 420 15.09 -0.98 -9.59
N THR A 421 13.84 -1.44 -9.75
CA THR A 421 12.92 -1.67 -8.63
C THR A 421 13.38 -2.84 -7.75
N VAL A 422 13.79 -3.98 -8.32
CA VAL A 422 14.37 -5.10 -7.54
C VAL A 422 15.60 -4.65 -6.77
N LEU A 423 16.51 -3.90 -7.40
CA LEU A 423 17.73 -3.40 -6.76
C LEU A 423 17.42 -2.45 -5.60
N ALA A 424 16.49 -1.52 -5.79
CA ALA A 424 16.11 -0.56 -4.76
C ALA A 424 15.45 -1.22 -3.54
N TYR A 425 14.54 -2.18 -3.76
CA TYR A 425 13.95 -2.95 -2.66
C TYR A 425 14.98 -3.85 -1.96
N THR A 426 15.96 -4.37 -2.69
CA THR A 426 17.06 -5.16 -2.09
C THR A 426 17.92 -4.28 -1.19
N LEU A 427 18.26 -3.07 -1.64
CA LEU A 427 18.97 -2.09 -0.81
C LEU A 427 18.14 -1.68 0.41
N LEU A 428 16.84 -1.43 0.24
CA LEU A 428 15.91 -1.13 1.33
C LEU A 428 15.94 -2.23 2.40
N ALA A 429 15.79 -3.49 1.99
CA ALA A 429 15.82 -4.64 2.90
C ALA A 429 17.16 -4.78 3.61
N ALA A 430 18.27 -4.63 2.87
CA ALA A 430 19.63 -4.71 3.42
C ALA A 430 19.90 -3.60 4.44
N ALA A 431 19.58 -2.35 4.10
CA ALA A 431 19.77 -1.20 4.98
C ALA A 431 18.89 -1.28 6.24
N GLN A 432 17.65 -1.76 6.12
CA GLN A 432 16.79 -2.03 7.29
C GLN A 432 17.38 -3.13 8.18
N LEU A 433 17.92 -4.21 7.60
CA LEU A 433 18.62 -5.24 8.36
C LEU A 433 19.86 -4.69 9.07
N LEU A 434 20.63 -3.82 8.42
CA LEU A 434 21.80 -3.18 9.02
C LEU A 434 21.44 -2.23 10.16
N ALA A 435 20.26 -1.62 10.12
CA ALA A 435 19.76 -0.71 11.15
C ALA A 435 19.17 -1.42 12.38
N LEU A 436 18.97 -2.75 12.32
CA LEU A 436 18.49 -3.54 13.46
C LEU A 436 19.58 -3.64 14.55
N PRO A 437 19.26 -3.31 15.82
CA PRO A 437 20.20 -3.43 16.94
C PRO A 437 20.72 -4.86 17.11
N ASP A 438 19.80 -5.83 17.09
CA ASP A 438 20.08 -7.24 17.32
C ASP A 438 20.31 -8.02 16.02
N ARG A 439 20.92 -7.38 15.01
CA ARG A 439 21.17 -8.02 13.70
C ARG A 439 21.93 -9.34 13.77
N ARG A 440 22.72 -9.58 14.83
CA ARG A 440 23.43 -10.85 15.05
C ARG A 440 22.48 -12.02 15.35
N ALA A 441 21.33 -11.73 15.93
CA ALA A 441 20.28 -12.72 16.18
C ALA A 441 19.42 -12.97 14.93
N TRP A 442 19.51 -12.12 13.90
CA TRP A 442 18.84 -12.32 12.64
C TRP A 442 19.49 -13.44 11.83
N ARG A 443 18.85 -14.60 11.82
CA ARG A 443 19.26 -15.74 10.99
C ARG A 443 18.51 -15.70 9.66
N GLY A 444 19.25 -15.87 8.55
CA GLY A 444 18.66 -16.02 7.23
C GLY A 444 17.73 -17.23 7.13
N PRO A 445 16.86 -17.29 6.11
CA PRO A 445 16.00 -18.44 5.88
C PRO A 445 16.84 -19.71 5.69
N GLY A 446 16.44 -20.82 6.30
CA GLY A 446 17.14 -22.09 6.15
C GLY A 446 16.99 -22.71 4.75
N ALA A 447 17.80 -23.72 4.44
CA ALA A 447 17.80 -24.41 3.14
C ALA A 447 16.41 -24.93 2.69
N ARG A 448 15.56 -25.34 3.65
CA ARG A 448 14.18 -25.80 3.38
C ARG A 448 13.26 -24.70 2.84
N VAL A 449 13.63 -23.43 2.99
CA VAL A 449 12.89 -22.26 2.49
C VAL A 449 13.57 -21.70 1.25
N THR A 450 14.90 -21.58 1.28
CA THR A 450 15.66 -20.99 0.17
C THR A 450 15.69 -21.89 -1.07
N LEU A 451 15.87 -23.20 -0.92
CA LEU A 451 15.95 -24.11 -2.08
C LEU A 451 14.65 -24.12 -2.91
N PRO A 452 13.44 -24.28 -2.33
CA PRO A 452 12.21 -24.21 -3.11
C PRO A 452 11.98 -22.84 -3.77
N LEU A 453 12.36 -21.76 -3.10
CA LEU A 453 12.24 -20.41 -3.66
C LEU A 453 13.18 -20.22 -4.85
N VAL A 454 14.46 -20.57 -4.71
CA VAL A 454 15.44 -20.50 -5.80
C VAL A 454 15.03 -21.42 -6.94
N ALA A 455 14.59 -22.65 -6.66
CA ALA A 455 14.10 -23.57 -7.68
C ALA A 455 12.90 -22.97 -8.44
N ALA A 456 11.94 -22.38 -7.74
CA ALA A 456 10.80 -21.72 -8.38
C ALA A 456 11.23 -20.55 -9.27
N LEU A 457 12.16 -19.72 -8.81
CA LEU A 457 12.72 -18.60 -9.58
C LEU A 457 13.47 -19.08 -10.83
N VAL A 458 14.28 -20.14 -10.71
CA VAL A 458 15.01 -20.73 -11.83
C VAL A 458 14.04 -21.33 -12.83
N VAL A 459 13.06 -22.13 -12.38
CA VAL A 459 12.05 -22.73 -13.27
C VAL A 459 11.22 -21.64 -13.95
N ALA A 460 10.83 -20.58 -13.23
CA ALA A 460 10.12 -19.43 -13.79
C ALA A 460 10.98 -18.69 -14.83
N GLY A 461 12.28 -18.46 -14.56
CA GLY A 461 13.17 -17.82 -15.52
C GLY A 461 13.41 -18.68 -16.77
N VAL A 462 13.62 -19.99 -16.60
CA VAL A 462 13.81 -20.94 -17.71
C VAL A 462 12.55 -21.07 -18.55
N SER A 463 11.36 -20.99 -17.96
CA SER A 463 10.11 -21.11 -18.71
C SER A 463 9.86 -19.97 -19.70
N LEU A 464 10.53 -18.83 -19.52
CA LEU A 464 10.52 -17.71 -20.47
C LEU A 464 11.27 -18.01 -21.77
N LEU A 465 12.19 -18.98 -21.76
CA LEU A 465 12.93 -19.42 -22.95
C LEU A 465 12.13 -20.41 -23.81
N LEU A 466 11.00 -20.91 -23.29
CA LEU A 466 10.16 -21.88 -23.98
C LEU A 466 9.31 -21.18 -25.05
N PRO A 467 9.04 -21.85 -26.19
CA PRO A 467 8.17 -21.32 -27.24
C PRO A 467 6.78 -20.88 -26.71
N GLN A 468 6.17 -19.89 -27.37
CA GLN A 468 4.83 -19.38 -27.06
C GLN A 468 3.80 -19.91 -28.08
N ASP A 469 3.82 -21.22 -28.33
CA ASP A 469 2.85 -21.93 -29.15
C ASP A 469 1.85 -22.71 -28.28
N THR A 470 0.72 -23.10 -28.89
CA THR A 470 -0.41 -23.74 -28.19
C THR A 470 -0.03 -24.92 -27.30
N PRO A 471 0.87 -25.85 -27.71
CA PRO A 471 1.30 -26.95 -26.83
C PRO A 471 2.00 -26.46 -25.55
N TRP A 472 2.91 -25.49 -25.65
CA TRP A 472 3.61 -24.95 -24.49
C TRP A 472 2.69 -24.11 -23.60
N ASP A 473 1.67 -23.47 -24.17
CA ASP A 473 0.64 -22.80 -23.38
C ASP A 473 -0.21 -23.77 -22.56
N VAL A 474 -0.55 -24.95 -23.11
CA VAL A 474 -1.18 -26.01 -22.33
C VAL A 474 -0.28 -26.46 -21.17
N VAL A 475 1.03 -26.63 -21.42
CA VAL A 475 2.00 -26.98 -20.36
C VAL A 475 2.04 -25.90 -19.28
N ARG A 476 2.05 -24.62 -19.67
CA ARG A 476 2.01 -23.48 -18.74
C ARG A 476 0.73 -23.50 -17.90
N VAL A 477 -0.43 -23.70 -18.51
CA VAL A 477 -1.73 -23.78 -17.80
C VAL A 477 -1.74 -24.93 -16.80
N VAL A 478 -1.24 -26.11 -17.17
CA VAL A 478 -1.09 -27.25 -16.25
C VAL A 478 -0.13 -26.91 -15.11
N GLY A 479 0.99 -26.23 -15.41
CA GLY A 479 1.94 -25.76 -14.40
C GLY A 479 1.34 -24.76 -13.41
N VAL A 480 0.53 -23.81 -13.90
CA VAL A 480 -0.24 -22.88 -13.06
C VAL A 480 -1.23 -23.64 -12.18
N ALA A 481 -1.97 -24.59 -12.75
CA ALA A 481 -2.92 -25.43 -12.00
C ALA A 481 -2.21 -26.23 -10.89
N ALA A 482 -0.99 -26.71 -11.12
CA ALA A 482 -0.18 -27.40 -10.12
C ALA A 482 0.34 -26.46 -8.99
N CYS A 483 0.49 -25.17 -9.27
CA CYS A 483 0.87 -24.17 -8.26
C CYS A 483 -0.26 -23.88 -7.27
N VAL A 484 -1.53 -24.03 -7.67
CA VAL A 484 -2.71 -23.79 -6.81
C VAL A 484 -2.72 -24.68 -5.55
N PRO A 485 -2.66 -26.03 -5.63
CA PRO A 485 -2.64 -26.86 -4.43
C PRO A 485 -1.36 -26.64 -3.60
N TRP A 486 -0.24 -26.30 -4.24
CA TRP A 486 0.99 -25.92 -3.52
C TRP A 486 0.78 -24.65 -2.69
N PHE A 487 0.22 -23.61 -3.29
CA PHE A 487 -0.13 -22.36 -2.61
C PHE A 487 -1.13 -22.60 -1.46
N LEU A 488 -2.23 -23.32 -1.71
CA LEU A 488 -3.26 -23.58 -0.69
C LEU A 488 -2.71 -24.35 0.52
N ARG A 489 -1.84 -25.34 0.30
CA ARG A 489 -1.15 -26.05 1.38
C ARG A 489 -0.26 -25.13 2.20
N ARG A 490 0.49 -24.23 1.55
CA ARG A 490 1.35 -23.25 2.24
C ARG A 490 0.54 -22.20 2.99
N LEU A 491 -0.57 -21.74 2.42
CA LEU A 491 -1.47 -20.80 3.07
C LEU A 491 -2.12 -21.42 4.32
N GLY A 492 -2.55 -22.68 4.23
CA GLY A 492 -3.06 -23.43 5.38
C GLY A 492 -2.02 -23.58 6.50
N ALA A 493 -0.78 -23.93 6.14
CA ALA A 493 0.32 -24.04 7.11
C ALA A 493 0.65 -22.70 7.78
N ALA A 494 0.68 -21.60 7.01
CA ALA A 494 0.93 -20.26 7.53
C ALA A 494 -0.16 -19.79 8.51
N ARG A 495 -1.43 -20.19 8.28
CA ARG A 495 -2.55 -19.90 9.19
C ARG A 495 -2.51 -20.77 10.46
N GLY A 496 -2.24 -22.07 10.34
CA GLY A 496 -2.18 -22.99 11.48
C GLY A 496 -0.98 -22.74 12.41
N GLY A 497 0.13 -22.21 11.88
CA GLY A 497 1.27 -21.79 12.70
C GLY A 497 0.98 -20.55 13.56
N ALA A 498 0.13 -19.64 13.08
CA ALA A 498 -0.22 -18.41 13.80
C ALA A 498 -1.10 -18.67 15.04
N THR A 499 -1.80 -19.81 15.10
CA THR A 499 -2.59 -20.23 16.28
C THR A 499 -1.77 -21.00 17.33
N ALA A 500 -0.56 -21.43 16.99
CA ALA A 500 0.30 -22.25 17.87
C ALA A 500 1.54 -21.50 18.40
N ALA A 501 1.74 -20.24 18.00
CA ALA A 501 2.82 -19.35 18.44
C ALA A 501 2.25 -18.19 19.24
#